data_AF-A0A9P6T9W3-F1
#
_entry.id   AF-A0A9P6T9W3-F1
#
_cell.length_a   1.000
_cell.length_b   1.000
_cell.length_c   1.000
_cell.angle_alpha   90.00
_cell.angle_beta   90.00
_cell.angle_gamma   90.00
#
_symmetry.space_group_name_H-M   'P 1'
#
loop_
_entity.id
_entity.type
_entity.pdbx_description
1 polymer ?
#
loop_
_entity_poly.entity_id
_entity_poly.type
_entity_poly.pdbx_seq_one_letter_code
_entity_poly.pdbx_strand_id
1 'polypeptide(L)'
;MQGVDLQQSAKDRAAYITHITGVPVEYLVFMDESEVTAKDMYRDKSWMPKGTQTKHEVWVHESEHLTLLPAVTEAGMIAGTV
;
A
#
# COMPACT_ATOMS: atom_id res chain seq x y z
N MET A 1 1.68 -19.80 -11.35
CA MET A 1 0.90 -18.54 -11.45
C MET A 1 -0.02 -18.67 -12.66
N GLN A 2 -1.33 -18.85 -12.44
CA GLN A 2 -2.30 -18.70 -13.52
C GLN A 2 -2.29 -17.23 -13.94
N GLY A 3 -2.11 -16.97 -15.24
CA GLY A 3 -2.14 -15.61 -15.77
C GLY A 3 -3.51 -14.99 -15.50
N VAL A 4 -3.52 -13.76 -14.98
CA VAL A 4 -4.76 -13.01 -14.81
C VAL A 4 -5.33 -12.70 -16.18
N ASP A 5 -6.55 -13.18 -16.46
CA ASP A 5 -7.28 -12.77 -17.65
C ASP A 5 -7.76 -11.32 -17.47
N LEU A 6 -7.11 -10.41 -18.19
CA LEU A 6 -7.38 -8.97 -18.13
C LEU A 6 -8.82 -8.63 -18.55
N GLN A 7 -9.41 -9.40 -19.48
CA GLN A 7 -10.77 -9.18 -19.95
C GLN A 7 -11.78 -9.58 -18.87
N GLN A 8 -11.54 -10.70 -18.20
CA GLN A 8 -12.38 -11.13 -17.08
C GLN A 8 -12.28 -10.14 -15.92
N SER A 9 -11.06 -9.71 -15.55
CA SER A 9 -10.84 -8.70 -14.52
C SER A 9 -11.54 -7.36 -14.82
N ALA A 10 -11.61 -6.94 -16.09
CA ALA A 10 -12.34 -5.74 -16.47
C ALA A 10 -13.86 -5.90 -16.28
N LYS A 11 -14.43 -7.06 -16.65
CA LYS A 11 -15.85 -7.36 -16.43
C LYS A 11 -16.20 -7.40 -14.95
N ASP A 12 -15.38 -8.04 -14.13
CA ASP A 12 -15.60 -8.16 -12.69
C ASP A 12 -15.57 -6.79 -12.00
N ARG A 13 -14.62 -5.93 -12.39
CA ARG A 13 -14.56 -4.53 -11.92
C ARG A 13 -15.80 -3.73 -12.31
N ALA A 14 -16.26 -3.83 -13.56
CA ALA A 14 -17.45 -3.13 -14.02
C ALA A 14 -18.72 -3.59 -13.27
N ALA A 15 -18.85 -4.90 -13.04
CA ALA A 15 -19.95 -5.48 -12.27
C ALA A 15 -19.94 -4.99 -10.82
N TYR A 16 -18.76 -4.96 -10.18
CA TYR A 16 -18.59 -4.44 -8.83
C TYR A 16 -18.96 -2.96 -8.74
N ILE A 17 -18.46 -2.11 -9.64
CA ILE A 17 -18.81 -0.67 -9.68
C ILE A 17 -20.31 -0.50 -9.80
N THR A 18 -20.96 -1.25 -10.69
CA THR A 18 -22.43 -1.20 -10.87
C THR A 18 -23.17 -1.55 -9.57
N HIS A 19 -22.66 -2.52 -8.81
CA HIS A 19 -23.25 -2.90 -7.52
C HIS A 19 -23.12 -1.81 -6.45
N ILE A 20 -21.99 -1.09 -6.42
CA ILE A 20 -21.70 -0.11 -5.35
C ILE A 20 -22.08 1.34 -5.71
N THR A 21 -22.46 1.63 -6.97
CA THR A 21 -22.70 3.01 -7.45
C THR A 21 -23.78 3.76 -6.64
N GLY A 22 -24.71 3.05 -6.00
CA GLY A 22 -25.75 3.64 -5.16
C GLY A 22 -25.39 3.79 -3.68
N VAL A 23 -24.20 3.37 -3.25
CA VAL A 23 -23.78 3.42 -1.85
C VAL A 23 -23.10 4.76 -1.58
N PRO A 24 -23.64 5.59 -0.66
CA PRO A 24 -22.97 6.83 -0.27
C PRO A 24 -21.61 6.55 0.36
N VAL A 25 -20.64 7.41 0.07
CA VAL A 25 -19.23 7.22 0.45
C VAL A 25 -19.06 7.19 1.97
N GLU A 26 -19.93 7.87 2.70
CA GLU A 26 -19.95 7.94 4.17
C GLU A 26 -20.19 6.58 4.84
N TYR A 27 -20.75 5.61 4.09
CA TYR A 27 -20.97 4.23 4.56
C TYR A 27 -19.84 3.26 4.16
N LEU A 28 -18.84 3.73 3.42
CA LEU A 28 -17.73 2.88 2.96
C LEU A 28 -16.58 2.89 3.95
N VAL A 29 -16.10 1.68 4.28
CA VAL A 29 -14.87 1.46 5.04
C VAL A 29 -13.89 0.72 4.13
N PHE A 30 -12.72 1.33 3.92
CA PHE A 30 -11.62 0.76 3.15
C PHE A 30 -10.64 0.08 4.10
N MET A 31 -10.26 -1.15 3.77
CA MET A 31 -9.27 -1.93 4.49
C MET A 31 -8.30 -2.50 3.48
N ASP A 32 -7.01 -2.38 3.75
CA ASP A 32 -5.95 -2.98 2.95
C ASP A 32 -4.75 -3.29 3.83
N GLU A 33 -4.01 -4.34 3.51
CA GLU A 33 -2.77 -4.65 4.22
C GLU A 33 -1.65 -3.75 3.71
N SER A 34 -0.89 -3.16 4.63
CA SER A 34 0.22 -2.28 4.32
C SER A 34 1.45 -2.70 5.12
N GLU A 35 2.51 -3.09 4.44
CA GLU A 35 3.78 -3.40 5.08
C GLU A 35 4.62 -2.12 5.21
N VAL A 36 5.09 -1.85 6.43
CA VAL A 36 6.03 -0.76 6.71
C VAL A 36 7.34 -1.34 7.20
N THR A 37 8.43 -0.95 6.55
CA THR A 37 9.76 -1.33 6.95
C THR A 37 10.38 -0.26 7.84
N ALA A 38 10.98 -0.64 8.97
CA ALA A 38 11.65 0.32 9.86
C ALA A 38 12.73 1.15 9.11
N LYS A 39 13.37 0.59 8.08
CA LYS A 39 14.39 1.26 7.25
C LYS A 39 13.80 2.31 6.30
N ASP A 40 12.54 2.17 5.87
CA ASP A 40 11.86 3.14 4.99
C ASP A 40 11.50 4.44 5.71
N MET A 41 11.40 4.39 7.04
CA MET A 41 11.18 5.56 7.89
C MET A 41 12.42 6.44 8.05
N TYR A 42 13.62 5.93 7.73
CA TYR A 42 14.87 6.68 7.82
C TYR A 42 15.19 7.41 6.51
N ARG A 43 14.61 8.60 6.31
CA ARG A 43 14.90 9.52 5.19
C ARG A 43 16.23 10.29 5.31
N ASP A 44 17.01 10.00 6.34
CA ASP A 44 18.06 10.88 6.87
C ASP A 44 19.48 10.57 6.36
N LYS A 45 19.68 9.57 5.48
CA LYS A 45 21.04 9.17 5.05
C LYS A 45 21.35 9.09 3.55
N SER A 46 20.51 9.64 2.67
CA SER A 46 20.76 9.51 1.21
C SER A 46 21.50 10.68 0.53
N TRP A 47 21.87 11.75 1.25
CA TRP A 47 22.48 12.94 0.64
C TRP A 47 24.01 12.91 0.78
N MET A 48 24.67 12.16 -0.11
CA MET A 48 26.13 12.29 -0.30
C MET A 48 26.43 13.61 -1.05
N PRO A 49 27.47 14.36 -0.66
CA PRO A 49 27.88 15.58 -1.37
C PRO A 49 28.14 15.31 -2.86
N LYS A 50 27.77 16.28 -3.71
CA LYS A 50 27.92 16.21 -5.17
C LYS A 50 29.38 15.93 -5.54
N GLY A 51 29.64 14.83 -6.24
CA GLY A 51 30.99 14.37 -6.61
C GLY A 51 31.52 13.19 -5.81
N THR A 52 30.76 12.68 -4.84
CA THR A 52 31.12 11.49 -4.06
C THR A 52 30.36 10.27 -4.57
N GLN A 53 31.05 9.16 -4.84
CA GLN A 53 30.40 7.91 -5.26
C GLN A 53 29.54 7.36 -4.12
N THR A 54 28.24 7.23 -4.34
CA THR A 54 27.33 6.56 -3.41
C THR A 54 27.71 5.08 -3.32
N LYS A 55 27.91 4.57 -2.10
CA LYS A 55 28.00 3.12 -1.90
C LYS A 55 26.63 2.54 -2.23
N HIS A 56 26.57 1.66 -3.23
CA HIS A 56 25.39 0.85 -3.49
C HIS A 56 25.30 -0.17 -2.36
N GLU A 57 24.61 0.16 -1.28
CA GLU A 57 24.25 -0.84 -0.28
C GLU A 57 23.29 -1.82 -0.97
N VAL A 58 23.68 -3.09 -1.00
CA VAL A 58 22.77 -4.17 -1.41
C VAL A 58 21.58 -4.14 -0.47
N TRP A 59 20.38 -4.07 -1.03
CA TRP A 59 19.13 -4.11 -0.28
C TRP A 59 19.01 -5.49 0.38
N VAL A 60 19.41 -5.59 1.64
CA VAL A 60 19.18 -6.78 2.45
C VAL A 60 17.77 -6.64 3.03
N HIS A 61 16.84 -7.47 2.56
CA HIS A 61 15.43 -7.56 3.00
C HIS A 61 15.25 -8.11 4.45
N GLU A 62 16.23 -7.94 5.33
CA GLU A 62 16.22 -8.51 6.69
C GLU A 62 15.83 -7.49 7.77
N SER A 63 15.25 -6.35 7.41
CA SER A 63 14.70 -5.40 8.38
C SER A 63 13.36 -5.90 8.92
N GLU A 64 13.09 -5.70 10.21
CA GLU A 64 11.78 -5.98 10.80
C GLU A 64 10.67 -5.27 10.01
N HIS A 65 9.70 -6.06 9.54
CA HIS A 65 8.52 -5.59 8.83
C HIS A 65 7.35 -5.52 9.82
N LEU A 66 6.65 -4.39 9.82
CA LEU A 66 5.39 -4.21 10.53
C LEU A 66 4.26 -4.29 9.51
N THR A 67 3.34 -5.24 9.67
CA THR A 67 2.18 -5.36 8.78
C THR A 67 1.00 -4.64 9.43
N LEU A 68 0.58 -3.54 8.82
CA LEU A 68 -0.55 -2.75 9.28
C LEU A 68 -1.81 -3.17 8.53
N LEU A 69 -2.91 -3.38 9.24
CA LEU A 69 -4.24 -3.53 8.66
C LEU A 69 -5.15 -2.39 9.16
N PRO A 70 -5.11 -1.21 8.52
CA PRO A 70 -5.99 -0.09 8.84
C PRO A 70 -7.41 -0.28 8.28
N ALA A 71 -8.37 0.28 9.00
CA ALA A 71 -9.72 0.55 8.51
C ALA A 71 -9.91 2.06 8.41
N VAL A 72 -10.24 2.55 7.21
CA VAL A 72 -10.28 3.98 6.87
C VAL A 72 -11.61 4.34 6.21
N THR A 73 -12.15 5.49 6.59
CA THR A 73 -13.35 6.10 6.02
C THR A 73 -12.99 7.45 5.41
N GLU A 74 -13.94 8.14 4.76
CA GLU A 74 -13.76 9.53 4.34
C GLU A 74 -13.36 10.46 5.51
N ALA A 75 -13.86 10.20 6.71
CA ALA A 75 -13.54 10.98 7.91
C ALA A 75 -12.15 10.67 8.52
N GLY A 76 -11.47 9.63 8.03
CA GLY A 76 -10.15 9.21 8.49
C GLY A 76 -10.12 7.77 9.02
N MET A 77 -9.04 7.45 9.74
CA MET A 77 -8.81 6.11 10.30
C MET A 77 -9.73 5.85 11.50
N ILE A 78 -10.40 4.70 11.49
CA ILE A 78 -11.33 4.28 12.55
C ILE A 78 -10.79 3.14 13.42
N ALA A 79 -9.92 2.29 12.87
CA ALA A 79 -9.26 1.20 13.57
C ALA A 79 -7.97 0.80 12.83
N GLY A 80 -7.07 0.11 13.54
CA GLY A 80 -5.89 -0.49 12.93
C GLY A 80 -5.25 -1.52 13.86
N THR A 81 -4.64 -2.54 13.28
CA THR A 81 -3.76 -3.48 13.98
C THR A 81 -2.40 -3.51 13.31
N VAL A 82 -1.37 -3.84 14.11
CA VAL A 82 0.00 -4.15 13.68
C VAL A 82 0.22 -5.66 13.87
#